data_AF-F5XID6-F1
#
_entry.id   AF-F5XID6-F1
#
_cell.length_a   1.000
_cell.length_b   1.000
_cell.length_c   1.000
_cell.angle_alpha   90.00
_cell.angle_beta   90.00
_cell.angle_gamma   90.00
#
_symmetry.space_group_name_H-M   'P 1'
#
loop_
_entity.id
_entity.type
_entity.pdbx_description
1 polymer ?
#
loop_
_entity_poly.entity_id
_entity_poly.type
_entity_poly.pdbx_seq_one_letter_code
_entity_poly.pdbx_strand_id
1 'polypeptide(L)'
;MNDDLVPVGAFAKLSGLSEHTLRHYDAIGLLAPAHVDPRTGYRRYSPDQLTTARLIADLRWLGVSLAAARTVVADPDSVQARALLADQNDRLIRQRHHLDRQIAQCSAYATEGIRMPTIATTITPVQIKLGVSDKARAERFYEEAFGLVQRVVRHTRDRDDSAYQFGDYGQPGFFLLFFLDESSFDRPGPSTIGFLVPDLDGAHRRALRAGGVEAVAPAEQEDMPRSSAVTDPDGNWVWLYQG
;
A
#
# COMPACT_ATOMS: atom_id res chain seq x y z
N MET A 1 -31.01 -3.68 -38.51
CA MET A 1 -30.47 -3.91 -37.16
C MET A 1 -31.04 -2.81 -36.28
N ASN A 2 -31.58 -3.18 -35.13
CA ASN A 2 -32.64 -2.46 -34.42
C ASN A 2 -32.31 -1.00 -34.07
N ASP A 3 -33.18 -0.09 -34.49
CA ASP A 3 -33.13 1.36 -34.29
C ASP A 3 -33.74 1.80 -32.94
N ASP A 4 -33.69 0.95 -31.92
CA ASP A 4 -34.31 1.20 -30.61
C ASP A 4 -33.27 1.65 -29.58
N LEU A 5 -32.78 2.87 -29.75
CA LEU A 5 -31.96 3.51 -28.72
C LEU A 5 -32.80 3.81 -27.48
N VAL A 6 -32.32 3.32 -26.33
CA VAL A 6 -33.01 3.41 -25.04
C VAL A 6 -32.65 4.73 -24.35
N PRO A 7 -33.64 5.49 -23.83
CA PRO A 7 -33.34 6.71 -23.07
C PRO A 7 -32.58 6.40 -21.78
N VAL A 8 -31.73 7.34 -21.36
CA VAL A 8 -30.83 7.18 -20.19
C VAL A 8 -31.51 6.62 -18.93
N GLY A 9 -32.74 7.03 -18.61
CA GLY A 9 -33.45 6.53 -17.42
C GLY A 9 -33.88 5.06 -17.53
N ALA A 10 -34.24 4.59 -18.72
CA ALA A 10 -34.52 3.17 -18.93
C ALA A 10 -33.23 2.33 -18.96
N PHE A 11 -32.17 2.88 -19.56
CA PHE A 11 -30.84 2.23 -19.57
C PHE A 11 -30.24 2.12 -18.15
N ALA A 12 -30.41 3.15 -17.31
CA ALA A 12 -30.04 3.15 -15.90
C ALA A 12 -30.66 1.98 -15.15
N LYS A 13 -31.98 1.79 -15.29
CA LYS A 13 -32.70 0.66 -14.66
C LYS A 13 -32.19 -0.71 -15.13
N LEU A 14 -31.89 -0.86 -16.41
CA LEU A 14 -31.44 -2.15 -16.99
C LEU A 14 -29.98 -2.50 -16.65
N SER A 15 -29.13 -1.48 -16.50
CA SER A 15 -27.71 -1.62 -16.16
C SER A 15 -27.43 -1.65 -14.67
N GLY A 16 -28.37 -1.18 -13.83
CA GLY A 16 -28.14 -1.00 -12.39
C GLY A 16 -27.30 0.24 -12.04
N LEU A 17 -26.97 1.06 -13.04
CA LEU A 17 -26.24 2.32 -12.86
C LEU A 17 -27.23 3.49 -12.72
N SER A 18 -26.87 4.51 -11.93
CA SER A 18 -27.67 5.73 -11.88
C SER A 18 -27.51 6.57 -13.15
N GLU A 19 -28.50 7.40 -13.50
CA GLU A 19 -28.35 8.35 -14.62
C GLU A 19 -27.17 9.32 -14.41
N HIS A 20 -26.90 9.70 -13.15
CA HIS A 20 -25.74 10.51 -12.79
C HIS A 20 -24.44 9.77 -13.11
N THR A 21 -24.35 8.48 -12.77
CA THR A 21 -23.19 7.64 -13.08
C THR A 21 -22.97 7.50 -14.58
N LEU A 22 -24.04 7.30 -15.35
CA LEU A 22 -23.97 7.22 -16.82
C LEU A 22 -23.47 8.53 -17.46
N ARG A 23 -23.93 9.69 -16.95
CA ARG A 23 -23.42 11.01 -17.39
C ARG A 23 -21.96 11.20 -17.02
N HIS A 24 -21.54 10.75 -15.84
CA HIS A 24 -20.15 10.79 -15.44
C HIS A 24 -19.27 9.90 -16.33
N TYR A 25 -19.73 8.68 -16.63
CA TYR A 25 -19.01 7.75 -17.50
C TYR A 25 -18.92 8.23 -18.94
N ASP A 26 -19.95 8.90 -19.45
CA ASP A 26 -19.90 9.64 -20.70
C ASP A 26 -18.83 10.75 -20.66
N ALA A 27 -18.87 11.60 -19.63
CA ALA A 27 -17.95 12.74 -19.50
C ALA A 27 -16.46 12.32 -19.44
N ILE A 28 -16.16 11.19 -18.82
CA ILE A 28 -14.80 10.63 -18.79
C ILE A 28 -14.53 9.70 -19.99
N GLY A 29 -15.49 9.49 -20.89
CA GLY A 29 -15.38 8.60 -22.05
C GLY A 29 -15.26 7.11 -21.70
N LEU A 30 -15.68 6.67 -20.52
CA LEU A 30 -15.70 5.26 -20.12
C LEU A 30 -16.88 4.52 -20.75
N LEU A 31 -18.04 5.17 -20.87
CA LEU A 31 -19.21 4.64 -21.56
C LEU A 31 -19.97 5.79 -22.22
N ALA A 32 -19.64 6.08 -23.48
CA ALA A 32 -20.32 7.11 -24.26
C ALA A 32 -21.72 6.64 -24.68
N PRO A 33 -22.74 7.50 -24.71
CA PRO A 33 -24.04 7.18 -25.29
C PRO A 33 -23.90 6.93 -26.79
N ALA A 34 -24.72 6.04 -27.34
CA ALA A 34 -24.81 5.82 -28.78
C ALA A 34 -25.29 7.07 -29.53
N HIS A 35 -26.12 7.90 -28.88
CA HIS A 35 -26.59 9.17 -29.44
C HIS A 35 -26.81 10.22 -28.35
N VAL A 36 -26.46 11.47 -28.66
CA VAL A 36 -26.84 12.65 -27.89
C VAL A 36 -27.67 13.55 -28.80
N ASP A 37 -28.90 13.84 -28.40
CA ASP A 37 -29.77 14.75 -29.13
C ASP A 37 -29.13 16.16 -29.16
N PRO A 38 -28.84 16.73 -30.35
CA PRO A 38 -28.11 17.99 -30.47
C PRO A 38 -28.92 19.21 -30.02
N ARG A 39 -30.25 19.10 -29.94
CA ARG A 39 -31.16 20.19 -29.56
C ARG A 39 -31.45 20.20 -28.06
N THR A 40 -31.51 19.02 -27.44
CA THR A 40 -31.95 18.86 -26.05
C THR A 40 -30.85 18.36 -25.11
N GLY A 41 -29.78 17.77 -25.64
CA GLY A 41 -28.73 17.12 -24.86
C GLY A 41 -29.14 15.78 -24.24
N TYR A 42 -30.29 15.21 -24.61
CA TYR A 42 -30.74 13.91 -24.12
C TYR A 42 -29.87 12.79 -24.66
N ARG A 43 -29.43 11.91 -23.75
CA ARG A 43 -28.57 10.76 -24.04
C ARG A 43 -29.42 9.52 -24.29
N ARG A 44 -29.07 8.78 -25.33
CA ARG A 44 -29.64 7.47 -25.65
C ARG A 44 -28.54 6.45 -25.87
N TYR A 45 -28.79 5.23 -25.40
CA TYR A 45 -27.84 4.14 -25.41
C TYR A 45 -28.37 2.98 -26.24
N SER A 46 -27.49 2.25 -26.92
CA SER A 46 -27.87 0.99 -27.57
C SER A 46 -28.05 -0.11 -26.53
N PRO A 47 -29.02 -1.03 -26.69
CA PRO A 47 -29.13 -2.24 -25.86
C PRO A 47 -27.82 -3.03 -25.76
N ASP A 48 -26.99 -3.05 -26.80
CA ASP A 48 -25.71 -3.77 -26.82
C ASP A 48 -24.71 -3.21 -25.79
N GLN A 49 -24.86 -1.93 -25.41
CA GLN A 49 -24.02 -1.30 -24.40
C GLN A 49 -24.32 -1.81 -22.98
N LEU A 50 -25.41 -2.56 -22.76
CA LEU A 50 -25.76 -3.10 -21.45
C LEU A 50 -24.71 -4.06 -20.92
N THR A 51 -24.13 -4.90 -21.78
CA THR A 51 -23.07 -5.84 -21.37
C THR A 51 -21.85 -5.08 -20.85
N THR A 52 -21.46 -4.00 -21.54
CA THR A 52 -20.36 -3.13 -21.11
C THR A 52 -20.69 -2.41 -19.80
N ALA A 53 -21.91 -1.87 -19.68
CA ALA A 53 -22.34 -1.16 -18.47
C ALA A 53 -22.35 -2.07 -17.24
N ARG A 54 -22.81 -3.33 -17.38
CA ARG A 54 -22.78 -4.34 -16.32
C ARG A 54 -21.36 -4.73 -15.93
N LEU A 55 -20.49 -4.96 -16.91
CA LEU A 55 -19.08 -5.22 -16.64
C LEU A 55 -18.43 -4.08 -15.83
N ILE A 56 -18.68 -2.81 -16.21
CA ILE A 56 -18.19 -1.66 -15.45
C ILE A 56 -18.75 -1.70 -14.01
N ALA A 57 -20.04 -1.98 -13.84
CA ALA A 57 -20.65 -2.08 -12.52
C ALA A 57 -20.00 -3.17 -11.65
N ASP A 58 -19.76 -4.36 -12.21
CA ASP A 58 -19.13 -5.48 -11.51
C ASP A 58 -17.69 -5.16 -11.11
N LEU A 59 -16.91 -4.56 -12.01
CA LEU A 59 -15.54 -4.10 -11.72
C LEU A 59 -15.53 -3.07 -10.59
N ARG A 60 -16.51 -2.15 -10.57
CA ARG A 60 -16.65 -1.16 -9.50
C ARG A 60 -17.02 -1.80 -8.17
N TRP A 61 -17.91 -2.80 -8.18
CA TRP A 61 -18.23 -3.58 -6.98
C TRP A 61 -17.02 -4.34 -6.43
N LEU A 62 -16.18 -4.88 -7.31
CA LEU A 62 -14.89 -5.48 -6.94
C LEU A 62 -13.85 -4.48 -6.40
N GLY A 63 -14.15 -3.18 -6.41
CA GLY A 63 -13.24 -2.12 -5.94
C GLY A 63 -12.22 -1.65 -6.98
N VAL A 64 -12.35 -2.07 -8.25
CA VAL A 64 -11.47 -1.64 -9.35
C VAL A 64 -11.70 -0.15 -9.63
N SER A 65 -10.61 0.60 -9.83
CA SER A 65 -10.68 2.03 -10.15
C SER A 65 -11.27 2.27 -11.55
N LEU A 66 -11.83 3.45 -11.81
CA LEU A 66 -12.37 3.78 -13.14
C LEU A 66 -11.30 3.76 -14.25
N ALA A 67 -10.07 4.10 -13.91
CA ALA A 67 -8.94 4.03 -14.84
C ALA A 67 -8.62 2.57 -15.22
N ALA A 68 -8.54 1.67 -14.25
CA ALA A 68 -8.33 0.25 -14.51
C ALA A 68 -9.54 -0.39 -15.21
N ALA A 69 -10.76 -0.01 -14.84
CA ALA A 69 -11.97 -0.51 -15.49
C ALA A 69 -12.01 -0.17 -16.99
N ARG A 70 -11.51 1.02 -17.39
CA ARG A 70 -11.35 1.37 -18.81
C ARG A 70 -10.45 0.38 -19.54
N THR A 71 -9.31 0.04 -18.96
CA THR A 71 -8.37 -0.93 -19.54
C THR A 71 -9.01 -2.30 -19.68
N VAL A 72 -9.71 -2.78 -18.64
CA VAL A 72 -10.37 -4.08 -18.65
C VAL A 72 -11.52 -4.12 -19.67
N VAL A 73 -12.30 -3.05 -19.79
CA VAL A 73 -13.41 -2.99 -20.76
C VAL A 73 -12.92 -2.91 -22.20
N ALA A 74 -11.79 -2.23 -22.45
CA ALA A 74 -11.22 -2.07 -23.78
C ALA A 74 -10.72 -3.40 -24.36
N ASP A 75 -10.08 -4.23 -23.54
CA ASP A 75 -9.66 -5.58 -23.91
C ASP A 75 -9.66 -6.49 -22.66
N PRO A 76 -10.79 -7.18 -22.38
CA PRO A 76 -10.93 -8.07 -21.23
C PRO A 76 -9.93 -9.24 -21.22
N ASP A 77 -9.47 -9.66 -22.39
CA ASP A 77 -8.56 -10.78 -22.58
C ASP A 77 -7.09 -10.34 -22.62
N SER A 78 -6.81 -9.05 -22.48
CA SER A 78 -5.45 -8.53 -22.44
C SER A 78 -4.67 -9.05 -21.23
N VAL A 79 -3.35 -9.20 -21.39
CA VAL A 79 -2.43 -9.47 -20.28
C VAL A 79 -2.54 -8.39 -19.20
N GLN A 80 -2.74 -7.13 -19.60
CA GLN A 80 -2.88 -6.00 -18.69
C GLN A 80 -4.17 -6.07 -17.86
N ALA A 81 -5.31 -6.41 -18.47
CA ALA A 81 -6.57 -6.60 -17.75
C ALA A 81 -6.45 -7.72 -16.70
N ARG A 82 -5.87 -8.86 -17.07
CA ARG A 82 -5.60 -9.96 -16.14
C ARG A 82 -4.70 -9.54 -14.98
N ALA A 83 -3.63 -8.79 -15.24
CA ALA A 83 -2.72 -8.31 -14.21
C ALA A 83 -3.40 -7.35 -13.23
N LEU A 84 -4.24 -6.42 -13.72
CA LEU A 84 -5.01 -5.50 -12.88
C LEU A 84 -6.00 -6.24 -11.97
N LEU A 85 -6.69 -7.26 -12.50
CA LEU A 85 -7.62 -8.07 -11.72
C LEU A 85 -6.90 -8.96 -10.70
N ALA A 86 -5.71 -9.48 -11.05
CA ALA A 86 -4.88 -10.23 -10.12
C ALA A 86 -4.40 -9.35 -8.94
N ASP A 87 -3.91 -8.13 -9.20
CA ASP A 87 -3.53 -7.20 -8.13
C ASP A 87 -4.73 -6.86 -7.24
N GLN A 88 -5.90 -6.65 -7.82
CA GLN A 88 -7.12 -6.40 -7.04
C GLN A 88 -7.51 -7.60 -6.19
N ASN A 89 -7.40 -8.82 -6.70
CA ASN A 89 -7.65 -10.03 -5.93
C ASN A 89 -6.67 -10.15 -4.75
N ASP A 90 -5.39 -9.87 -4.96
CA ASP A 90 -4.38 -9.90 -3.89
C ASP A 90 -4.67 -8.85 -2.81
N ARG A 91 -5.18 -7.67 -3.20
CA ARG A 91 -5.66 -6.66 -2.24
C ARG A 91 -6.84 -7.17 -1.42
N LEU A 92 -7.83 -7.80 -2.05
CA LEU A 92 -8.98 -8.38 -1.35
C LEU A 92 -8.57 -9.50 -0.38
N ILE A 93 -7.61 -10.35 -0.77
CA ILE A 93 -7.05 -11.40 0.09
C ILE A 93 -6.35 -10.77 1.31
N ARG A 94 -5.53 -9.74 1.13
CA ARG A 94 -4.89 -9.00 2.23
C ARG A 94 -5.93 -8.38 3.17
N GLN A 95 -6.99 -7.78 2.63
CA GLN A 95 -8.07 -7.19 3.42
C GLN A 95 -8.81 -8.27 4.23
N ARG A 96 -9.11 -9.43 3.63
CA ARG A 96 -9.70 -10.57 4.34
C ARG A 96 -8.83 -10.99 5.53
N HIS A 97 -7.53 -11.19 5.32
CA HIS A 97 -6.62 -11.59 6.40
C HIS A 97 -6.52 -10.56 7.52
N HIS A 98 -6.61 -9.26 7.20
CA HIS A 98 -6.69 -8.22 8.20
C HIS A 98 -7.99 -8.30 9.01
N LEU A 99 -9.14 -8.46 8.34
CA LEU A 99 -10.44 -8.64 8.99
C LEU A 99 -10.47 -9.91 9.86
N ASP A 100 -9.89 -11.02 9.39
CA ASP A 100 -9.80 -12.26 10.16
C ASP A 100 -9.02 -12.06 11.48
N ARG A 101 -7.91 -11.31 11.44
CA ARG A 101 -7.14 -10.96 12.64
C ARG A 101 -7.95 -10.08 13.60
N GLN A 102 -8.67 -9.09 13.07
CA GLN A 102 -9.53 -8.22 13.89
C GLN A 102 -10.67 -9.02 14.54
N ILE A 103 -11.31 -9.92 13.79
CA ILE A 103 -12.35 -10.82 14.29
C ILE A 103 -11.79 -11.70 15.41
N ALA A 104 -10.64 -12.34 15.19
CA ALA A 104 -9.99 -13.17 16.20
C ALA A 104 -9.71 -12.39 17.49
N GLN A 105 -9.22 -11.16 17.36
CA GLN A 105 -8.94 -10.28 18.50
C GLN A 105 -10.23 -9.89 19.25
N CYS A 106 -11.28 -9.49 18.53
CA CYS A 106 -12.58 -9.19 19.12
C CYS A 106 -13.16 -10.40 19.85
N SER A 107 -13.04 -11.60 19.27
CA SER A 107 -13.48 -12.85 19.90
C SER A 107 -12.70 -13.14 21.17
N ALA A 108 -11.36 -13.01 21.15
CA ALA A 108 -10.53 -13.19 22.33
C ALA A 108 -10.93 -12.23 23.46
N TYR A 109 -11.13 -10.94 23.14
CA TYR A 109 -11.59 -9.96 24.12
C TYR A 109 -12.99 -10.24 24.67
N ALA A 110 -13.90 -10.73 23.82
CA ALA A 110 -15.24 -11.09 24.26
C ALA A 110 -15.24 -12.29 25.22
N THR A 111 -14.31 -13.23 25.05
CA THR A 111 -14.22 -14.45 25.89
C THR A 111 -13.36 -14.26 27.14
N GLU A 112 -12.20 -13.62 27.02
CA GLU A 112 -11.17 -13.56 28.07
C GLU A 112 -11.16 -12.23 28.84
N GLY A 113 -11.91 -11.24 28.36
CA GLY A 113 -11.83 -9.86 28.84
C GLY A 113 -10.57 -9.14 28.38
N ILE A 114 -10.53 -7.83 28.61
CA ILE A 114 -9.40 -6.99 28.22
C ILE A 114 -8.42 -6.90 29.40
N ARG A 115 -7.23 -7.52 29.27
CA ARG A 115 -6.12 -7.30 30.21
C ARG A 115 -5.30 -6.08 29.77
N MET A 116 -5.36 -5.01 30.56
CA MET A 116 -4.53 -3.83 30.34
C MET A 116 -3.07 -4.15 30.72
N PRO A 117 -2.10 -3.97 29.83
CA PRO A 117 -0.70 -4.15 30.17
C PRO A 117 -0.27 -3.04 31.13
N THR A 118 0.17 -3.40 32.34
CA THR A 118 0.85 -2.46 33.24
C THR A 118 2.27 -2.27 32.74
N ILE A 119 2.53 -1.11 32.17
CA ILE A 119 3.87 -0.73 31.72
C ILE A 119 4.70 -0.31 32.94
N ALA A 120 5.63 -1.18 33.37
CA ALA A 120 6.69 -0.83 34.30
C ALA A 120 8.03 -1.02 33.58
N THR A 121 8.64 0.07 33.10
CA THR A 121 9.95 0.00 32.42
C THR A 121 11.03 0.63 33.29
N THR A 122 12.09 -0.12 33.56
CA THR A 122 13.32 0.39 34.20
C THR A 122 14.30 1.01 33.19
N ILE A 123 13.95 1.01 31.91
CA ILE A 123 14.78 1.51 30.81
C ILE A 123 14.05 2.61 30.02
N THR A 124 14.83 3.48 29.38
CA THR A 124 14.29 4.50 28.46
C THR A 124 14.10 3.88 27.07
N PRO A 125 12.88 3.86 26.52
CA PRO A 125 12.66 3.34 25.17
C PRO A 125 13.36 4.23 24.13
N VAL A 126 14.05 3.62 23.18
CA VAL A 126 14.65 4.32 22.04
C VAL A 126 13.80 4.10 20.80
N GLN A 127 13.46 5.18 20.11
CA GLN A 127 12.80 5.11 18.82
C GLN A 127 13.53 5.95 17.77
N ILE A 128 13.57 5.43 16.55
CA ILE A 128 14.09 6.11 15.39
C ILE A 128 12.96 6.23 14.38
N LYS A 129 12.81 7.41 13.80
CA LYS A 129 11.85 7.70 12.74
C LYS A 129 12.65 8.01 11.48
N LEU A 130 12.25 7.42 10.36
CA LEU A 130 12.81 7.73 9.05
C LEU A 130 11.71 8.31 8.16
N GLY A 131 11.98 9.45 7.55
CA GLY A 131 11.11 10.04 6.56
C GLY A 131 11.30 9.35 5.22
N VAL A 132 10.23 8.74 4.68
CA VAL A 132 10.26 7.99 3.42
C VAL A 132 9.13 8.44 2.49
N SER A 133 9.40 8.66 1.21
CA SER A 133 8.38 9.08 0.23
C SER A 133 7.35 7.98 -0.06
N ASP A 134 7.77 6.71 -0.02
CA ASP A 134 6.91 5.54 -0.19
C ASP A 134 7.22 4.50 0.91
N LYS A 135 6.28 4.33 1.85
CA LYS A 135 6.41 3.41 2.98
C LYS A 135 6.57 1.96 2.54
N ALA A 136 5.81 1.51 1.55
CA ALA A 136 5.86 0.12 1.09
C ALA A 136 7.17 -0.19 0.37
N ARG A 137 7.71 0.78 -0.38
CA ARG A 137 9.05 0.69 -0.98
C ARG A 137 10.14 0.61 0.09
N ALA A 138 10.05 1.46 1.11
CA ALA A 138 10.99 1.43 2.23
C ALA A 138 10.93 0.08 2.96
N GLU A 139 9.74 -0.43 3.25
CA GLU A 139 9.57 -1.74 3.90
C GLU A 139 10.28 -2.86 3.14
N ARG A 140 10.08 -2.95 1.82
CA ARG A 140 10.77 -3.91 0.96
C ARG A 140 12.29 -3.73 0.99
N PHE A 141 12.77 -2.49 0.90
CA PHE A 141 14.20 -2.20 0.95
C PHE A 141 14.84 -2.70 2.25
N TYR A 142 14.26 -2.37 3.42
CA TYR A 142 14.82 -2.75 4.71
C TYR A 142 14.69 -4.26 5.01
N GLU A 143 13.66 -4.90 4.50
CA GLU A 143 13.52 -6.37 4.54
C GLU A 143 14.60 -7.04 3.69
N GLU A 144 14.78 -6.63 2.43
CA GLU A 144 15.75 -7.24 1.52
C GLU A 144 17.21 -6.93 1.89
N ALA A 145 17.50 -5.70 2.30
CA ALA A 145 18.84 -5.26 2.65
C ALA A 145 19.32 -5.86 3.98
N PHE A 146 18.46 -5.80 5.00
CA PHE A 146 18.85 -6.03 6.40
C PHE A 146 18.06 -7.15 7.08
N GLY A 147 17.09 -7.78 6.41
CA GLY A 147 16.29 -8.88 6.97
C GLY A 147 15.30 -8.42 8.03
N LEU A 148 14.91 -7.15 8.03
CA LEU A 148 14.00 -6.63 9.05
C LEU A 148 12.56 -7.11 8.79
N VAL A 149 11.91 -7.64 9.82
CA VAL A 149 10.52 -8.10 9.74
C VAL A 149 9.64 -7.18 10.57
N GLN A 150 8.60 -6.64 9.93
CA GLN A 150 7.68 -5.71 10.56
C GLN A 150 6.81 -6.42 11.61
N ARG A 151 6.60 -5.76 12.75
CA ARG A 151 5.62 -6.19 13.74
C ARG A 151 4.54 -5.13 13.86
N VAL A 152 3.30 -5.56 14.06
CA VAL A 152 2.23 -4.62 14.38
C VAL A 152 2.45 -4.20 15.83
N VAL A 153 2.80 -2.93 16.03
CA VAL A 153 3.13 -2.39 17.37
C VAL A 153 1.93 -1.67 17.97
N ARG A 154 1.02 -1.15 17.14
CA ARG A 154 -0.21 -0.52 17.60
C ARG A 154 -1.33 -0.63 16.56
N HIS A 155 -2.47 -1.14 16.98
CA HIS A 155 -3.72 -1.02 16.23
C HIS A 155 -4.37 0.33 16.58
N THR A 156 -4.65 1.17 15.58
CA THR A 156 -5.52 2.34 15.77
C THR A 156 -6.76 2.21 14.91
N ARG A 157 -7.77 3.03 15.20
CA ARG A 157 -9.11 2.98 14.57
C ARG A 157 -9.07 3.23 13.05
N ASP A 158 -8.04 3.95 12.59
CA ASP A 158 -7.93 4.42 11.20
C ASP A 158 -6.72 3.82 10.45
N ARG A 159 -5.67 3.35 11.15
CA ARG A 159 -4.46 2.71 10.57
C ARG A 159 -3.78 1.74 11.54
N ASP A 160 -3.15 0.69 11.02
CA ASP A 160 -2.18 -0.10 11.79
C ASP A 160 -0.82 0.63 11.79
N ASP A 161 -0.41 1.12 12.96
CA ASP A 161 0.94 1.68 13.15
C ASP A 161 1.90 0.49 13.37
N SER A 162 2.56 0.15 12.27
CA SER A 162 3.52 -0.94 12.22
C SER A 162 4.94 -0.39 12.24
N ALA A 163 5.80 -1.02 13.05
CA ALA A 163 7.19 -0.65 13.24
C ALA A 163 8.06 -1.90 13.27
N TYR A 164 9.36 -1.71 13.10
CA TYR A 164 10.32 -2.77 13.37
C TYR A 164 10.66 -2.71 14.85
N GLN A 165 10.27 -3.74 15.58
CA GLN A 165 10.51 -3.87 17.00
C GLN A 165 11.62 -4.88 17.25
N PHE A 166 12.53 -4.48 18.12
CA PHE A 166 13.63 -5.31 18.58
C PHE A 166 13.57 -5.35 20.10
N GLY A 167 13.68 -6.54 20.66
CA GLY A 167 13.41 -6.77 22.08
C GLY A 167 11.94 -6.57 22.45
N ASP A 168 11.64 -6.71 23.74
CA ASP A 168 10.30 -6.52 24.30
C ASP A 168 10.22 -5.20 25.06
N TYR A 169 9.06 -4.55 25.01
CA TYR A 169 8.85 -3.26 25.67
C TYR A 169 9.16 -3.36 27.17
N GLY A 170 10.07 -2.52 27.66
CA GLY A 170 10.53 -2.52 29.05
C GLY A 170 11.67 -3.48 29.39
N GLN A 171 12.15 -4.26 28.41
CA GLN A 171 13.32 -5.13 28.56
C GLN A 171 14.57 -4.51 27.93
N PRO A 172 15.78 -4.71 28.50
CA PRO A 172 17.03 -4.26 27.90
C PRO A 172 17.13 -4.64 26.41
N GLY A 173 17.54 -3.69 25.58
CA GLY A 173 17.61 -3.88 24.13
C GLY A 173 16.32 -3.53 23.37
N PHE A 174 15.29 -3.02 24.05
CA PHE A 174 14.09 -2.51 23.38
C PHE A 174 14.41 -1.30 22.48
N PHE A 175 14.11 -1.42 21.18
CA PHE A 175 14.09 -0.29 20.27
C PHE A 175 13.05 -0.42 19.16
N LEU A 176 12.55 0.73 18.68
CA LEU A 176 11.59 0.83 17.57
C LEU A 176 12.17 1.62 16.41
N LEU A 177 11.95 1.13 15.19
CA LEU A 177 12.22 1.85 13.95
C LEU A 177 10.91 2.04 13.18
N PHE A 178 10.56 3.30 12.93
CA PHE A 178 9.35 3.73 12.22
C PHE A 178 9.69 4.32 10.86
N PHE A 179 8.87 4.01 9.86
CA PHE A 179 8.88 4.66 8.55
C PHE A 179 7.66 5.56 8.43
N LEU A 180 7.91 6.84 8.17
CA LEU A 180 6.92 7.91 8.16
C LEU A 180 6.81 8.49 6.75
N ASP A 181 5.60 8.44 6.20
CA ASP A 181 5.27 9.08 4.92
C ASP A 181 5.05 10.59 5.06
N GLU A 182 4.83 11.29 3.95
CA GLU A 182 4.60 12.74 3.94
C GLU A 182 3.35 13.18 4.72
N SER A 183 2.41 12.27 4.98
CA SER A 183 1.21 12.58 5.77
C SER A 183 1.47 12.63 7.28
N SER A 184 2.66 12.20 7.71
CA SER A 184 3.03 12.13 9.13
C SER A 184 3.50 13.50 9.64
N PHE A 185 2.82 14.05 10.65
CA PHE A 185 3.09 15.40 11.17
C PHE A 185 4.50 15.55 11.78
N ASP A 186 5.13 14.45 12.18
CA ASP A 186 6.44 14.38 12.83
C ASP A 186 7.48 13.67 11.97
N ARG A 187 7.28 13.67 10.64
CA ARG A 187 8.25 13.14 9.68
C ARG A 187 9.59 13.88 9.79
N PRO A 188 10.71 13.18 10.03
CA PRO A 188 12.02 13.81 10.01
C PRO A 188 12.51 14.02 8.57
N GLY A 189 13.45 14.95 8.39
CA GLY A 189 14.22 15.09 7.15
C GLY A 189 15.24 13.95 6.97
N PRO A 190 16.32 14.18 6.20
CA PRO A 190 17.41 13.21 6.10
C PRO A 190 17.90 12.80 7.48
N SER A 191 17.84 11.51 7.76
CA SER A 191 18.19 10.94 9.05
C SER A 191 19.38 10.00 8.93
N THR A 192 20.09 9.78 10.03
CA THR A 192 21.23 8.86 10.08
C THR A 192 20.97 7.78 11.11
N ILE A 193 21.15 6.53 10.71
CA ILE A 193 20.98 5.35 11.57
C ILE A 193 22.17 4.40 11.41
N GLY A 194 22.41 3.56 12.41
CA GLY A 194 23.50 2.60 12.41
C GLY A 194 23.03 1.19 12.76
N PHE A 195 23.51 0.20 12.02
CA PHE A 195 23.30 -1.22 12.32
C PHE A 195 24.63 -1.92 12.54
N LEU A 196 24.64 -2.81 13.53
CA LEU A 196 25.68 -3.81 13.67
C LEU A 196 25.31 -5.02 12.80
N VAL A 197 26.21 -5.47 11.94
CA VAL A 197 25.99 -6.59 11.02
C VAL A 197 27.10 -7.63 11.13
N PRO A 198 26.78 -8.94 11.04
CA PRO A 198 27.78 -10.01 11.14
C PRO A 198 28.61 -10.19 9.86
N ASP A 199 28.15 -9.66 8.72
CA ASP A 199 28.86 -9.68 7.44
C ASP A 199 28.67 -8.33 6.76
N LEU A 200 29.66 -7.45 6.90
CA LEU A 200 29.61 -6.08 6.38
C LEU A 200 29.52 -6.07 4.85
N ASP A 201 30.41 -6.78 4.15
CA ASP A 201 30.49 -6.75 2.69
C ASP A 201 29.25 -7.40 2.06
N GLY A 202 28.70 -8.44 2.68
CA GLY A 202 27.44 -9.06 2.28
C GLY A 202 26.23 -8.15 2.51
N ALA A 203 26.14 -7.51 3.69
CA ALA A 203 25.08 -6.55 4.00
C ALA A 203 25.13 -5.34 3.06
N HIS A 204 26.31 -4.78 2.82
CA HIS A 204 26.52 -3.67 1.91
C HIS A 204 26.04 -4.02 0.49
N ARG A 205 26.46 -5.18 -0.06
CA ARG A 205 26.00 -5.64 -1.38
C ARG A 205 24.49 -5.92 -1.44
N ARG A 206 23.87 -6.42 -0.38
CA ARG A 206 22.40 -6.58 -0.33
C ARG A 206 21.71 -5.22 -0.38
N ALA A 207 22.20 -4.25 0.37
CA ALA A 207 21.63 -2.91 0.38
C ALA A 207 21.72 -2.22 -0.99
N LEU A 208 22.85 -2.34 -1.70
CA LEU A 208 22.98 -1.84 -3.07
C LEU A 208 21.99 -2.53 -4.03
N ARG A 209 21.82 -3.86 -3.92
CA ARG A 209 20.85 -4.60 -4.74
C ARG A 209 19.39 -4.26 -4.46
N ALA A 210 19.07 -3.92 -3.22
CA ALA A 210 17.73 -3.49 -2.81
C ALA A 210 17.39 -2.06 -3.29
N GLY A 211 18.33 -1.35 -3.90
CA GLY A 211 18.13 0.02 -4.44
C GLY A 211 18.79 1.13 -3.63
N GLY A 212 19.68 0.78 -2.68
CA GLY A 212 20.50 1.75 -1.98
C GLY A 212 21.62 2.30 -2.86
N VAL A 213 22.10 3.50 -2.53
CA VAL A 213 23.24 4.14 -3.23
C VAL A 213 24.46 4.08 -2.32
N GLU A 214 25.61 3.69 -2.87
CA GLU A 214 26.87 3.65 -2.12
C GLU A 214 27.26 5.07 -1.70
N ALA A 215 27.37 5.29 -0.38
CA ALA A 215 27.83 6.56 0.18
C ALA A 215 29.29 6.44 0.66
N VAL A 216 29.61 5.32 1.31
CA VAL A 216 30.96 4.97 1.78
C VAL A 216 31.17 3.48 1.55
N ALA A 217 32.16 3.14 0.71
CA ALA A 217 32.55 1.76 0.44
C ALA A 217 33.06 1.06 1.72
N PRO A 218 32.91 -0.28 1.84
CA PRO A 218 33.43 -1.02 2.99
C PRO A 218 34.95 -0.86 3.17
N ALA A 219 35.35 -0.37 4.34
CA ALA A 219 36.74 -0.14 4.67
C ALA A 219 37.03 -0.34 6.17
N GLU A 220 38.28 -0.64 6.48
CA GLU A 220 38.81 -0.50 7.84
C GLU A 220 38.84 0.98 8.21
N GLN A 221 38.48 1.30 9.45
CA GLN A 221 38.53 2.66 9.97
C GLN A 221 39.47 2.73 11.17
N GLU A 222 40.18 3.86 11.30
CA GLU A 222 41.03 4.11 12.46
C GLU A 222 40.15 4.28 13.71
N ASP A 223 40.48 3.55 14.78
CA ASP A 223 39.76 3.54 16.07
C ASP A 223 38.26 3.18 16.03
N MET A 224 37.78 2.62 14.91
CA MET A 224 36.39 2.23 14.72
C MET A 224 36.30 0.82 14.12
N PRO A 225 35.21 0.07 14.36
CA PRO A 225 34.96 -1.16 13.63
C PRO A 225 34.94 -0.90 12.13
N ARG A 226 35.39 -1.90 11.36
CA ARG A 226 35.23 -1.93 9.90
C ARG A 226 33.79 -1.55 9.56
N SER A 227 33.62 -0.58 8.67
CA SER A 227 32.31 0.02 8.44
C SER A 227 32.12 0.47 7.00
N SER A 228 30.86 0.71 6.66
CA SER A 228 30.43 1.22 5.36
C SER A 228 29.15 2.03 5.52
N ALA A 229 28.76 2.77 4.49
CA ALA A 229 27.49 3.48 4.48
C ALA A 229 26.83 3.44 3.11
N VAL A 230 25.51 3.33 3.12
CA VAL A 230 24.66 3.52 1.94
C VAL A 230 23.58 4.54 2.28
N THR A 231 23.04 5.22 1.27
CA THR A 231 21.76 5.91 1.44
C THR A 231 20.61 5.00 1.03
N ASP A 232 19.52 5.03 1.79
CA ASP A 232 18.26 4.42 1.35
C ASP A 232 17.68 5.19 0.12
N PRO A 233 16.63 4.68 -0.53
CA PRO A 233 16.01 5.35 -1.69
C PRO A 233 15.44 6.76 -1.41
N ASP A 234 15.37 7.15 -0.14
CA ASP A 234 14.82 8.42 0.32
C ASP A 234 15.91 9.37 0.84
N GLY A 235 17.18 8.97 0.76
CA GLY A 235 18.34 9.77 1.13
C GLY A 235 18.73 9.71 2.60
N ASN A 236 18.13 8.81 3.39
CA ASN A 236 18.57 8.57 4.77
C ASN A 236 19.86 7.77 4.78
N TRP A 237 20.79 8.14 5.66
CA TRP A 237 22.08 7.47 5.80
C TRP A 237 21.96 6.23 6.67
N VAL A 238 22.40 5.09 6.14
CA VAL A 238 22.46 3.82 6.85
C VAL A 238 23.91 3.39 6.99
N TRP A 239 24.45 3.56 8.19
CA TRP A 239 25.77 3.08 8.56
C TRP A 239 25.72 1.62 8.95
N LEU A 240 26.70 0.86 8.47
CA LEU A 240 26.90 -0.54 8.80
C LEU A 240 28.24 -0.69 9.51
N TYR A 241 28.23 -1.35 10.65
CA TYR A 241 29.41 -1.68 11.43
C TYR A 241 29.55 -3.18 11.50
N GLN A 242 30.75 -3.70 11.24
CA GLN A 242 31.06 -5.11 11.43
C GLN A 242 31.04 -5.43 12.93
N GLY A 243 30.17 -6.37 13.31
CA GLY A 243 30.08 -6.94 14.66
C GLY A 243 30.62 -8.34 14.77
#